data_AF-A0A2D7QWM7-F1
#
_entry.id   AF-A0A2D7QWM7-F1
#
_cell.length_a   1.000
_cell.length_b   1.000
_cell.length_c   1.000
_cell.angle_alpha   90.00
_cell.angle_beta   90.00
_cell.angle_gamma   90.00
#
_symmetry.space_group_name_H-M   'P 1'
#
loop_
_entity.id
_entity.type
_entity.pdbx_description
1 polymer ?
#
loop_
_entity_poly.entity_id
_entity_poly.type
_entity_poly.pdbx_seq_one_letter_code
_entity_poly.pdbx_strand_id
1 'polypeptide(L)'
;MDYAIGDVQGCFKTLQALLKKIQFRLDSDRLFFLGDVVNRGNNSLEVLRLIHSNKDNMQMVIGNHDFHLLVCALTERSPNKKDTFQDILTASDKSTLLDYLLERPLAIKHDNALLVHAGAPPQWNINDVLENSKLVEKSLQSSEAPIFLSKMYGNSPHTWHENLSNEE
;
A
#
# COMPACT_ATOMS: atom_id res chain seq x y z
N MET A 1 11.05 -11.83 -15.66
CA MET A 1 10.27 -10.74 -16.29
C MET A 1 9.65 -9.88 -15.21
N ASP A 2 9.31 -8.64 -15.52
CA ASP A 2 8.70 -7.72 -14.56
C ASP A 2 7.24 -7.47 -14.94
N TYR A 3 6.35 -7.63 -13.97
CA TYR A 3 4.92 -7.41 -14.14
C TYR A 3 4.47 -6.32 -13.16
N ALA A 4 3.57 -5.46 -13.60
CA ALA A 4 2.84 -4.56 -12.72
C ALA A 4 1.35 -4.87 -12.81
N ILE A 5 0.66 -4.94 -11.66
CA ILE A 5 -0.78 -5.15 -11.58
C ILE A 5 -1.42 -4.08 -10.72
N GLY A 6 -2.60 -3.62 -11.14
CA GLY A 6 -3.41 -2.67 -10.39
C GLY A 6 -4.11 -3.33 -9.20
N ASP A 7 -5.11 -2.62 -8.70
CA ASP A 7 -5.99 -2.97 -7.60
C ASP A 7 -6.41 -4.44 -7.59
N VAL A 8 -5.98 -5.16 -6.55
CA VAL A 8 -6.38 -6.56 -6.32
C VAL A 8 -7.64 -6.61 -5.45
N GLN A 9 -7.73 -5.74 -4.46
CA GLN A 9 -8.90 -5.58 -3.59
C GLN A 9 -9.43 -6.93 -3.08
N GLY A 10 -8.56 -7.71 -2.43
CA GLY A 10 -8.93 -9.00 -1.85
C GLY A 10 -9.41 -10.08 -2.85
N CYS A 11 -9.24 -9.88 -4.16
CA CYS A 11 -9.66 -10.82 -5.21
C CYS A 11 -8.65 -11.97 -5.39
N PHE A 12 -8.35 -12.71 -4.32
CA PHE A 12 -7.30 -13.73 -4.29
C PHE A 12 -7.41 -14.78 -5.41
N LYS A 13 -8.63 -15.30 -5.66
CA LYS A 13 -8.85 -16.31 -6.71
C LYS A 13 -8.54 -15.79 -8.11
N THR A 14 -8.91 -14.54 -8.39
CA THR A 14 -8.64 -13.89 -9.68
C THR A 14 -7.15 -13.60 -9.83
N LEU A 15 -6.49 -13.16 -8.75
CA LEU A 15 -5.04 -13.01 -8.72
C LEU A 15 -4.33 -14.33 -9.03
N GLN A 16 -4.69 -15.44 -8.37
CA GLN A 16 -4.12 -16.75 -8.67
C GLN A 16 -4.35 -17.19 -10.12
N ALA A 17 -5.55 -16.95 -10.66
CA ALA A 17 -5.85 -17.26 -12.05
C ALA A 17 -4.99 -16.42 -13.03
N LEU A 18 -4.76 -15.14 -12.72
CA LEU A 18 -3.88 -14.26 -13.49
C LEU A 18 -2.43 -14.77 -13.46
N LEU A 19 -1.89 -15.05 -12.26
CA LEU A 19 -0.52 -15.57 -12.10
C LEU A 19 -0.32 -16.86 -12.88
N LYS A 20 -1.31 -17.76 -12.87
CA LYS A 20 -1.29 -18.99 -13.69
C LYS A 20 -1.31 -18.68 -15.19
N LYS A 21 -2.15 -17.72 -15.61
CA LYS A 21 -2.30 -17.35 -17.03
C LYS A 21 -1.02 -16.76 -17.61
N ILE A 22 -0.31 -15.92 -16.84
CA ILE A 22 0.98 -15.35 -17.26
C ILE A 22 2.16 -16.28 -16.98
N GLN A 23 1.90 -17.49 -16.46
CA GLN A 23 2.91 -18.48 -16.08
C GLN A 23 3.98 -17.89 -15.16
N PHE A 24 3.56 -17.07 -14.19
CA PHE A 24 4.46 -16.37 -13.27
C PHE A 24 5.36 -17.35 -12.51
N ARG A 25 6.67 -17.09 -12.49
CA ARG A 25 7.65 -17.92 -11.79
C ARG A 25 8.37 -17.11 -10.71
N LEU A 26 8.20 -17.53 -9.46
CA LEU A 26 8.81 -16.88 -8.29
C LEU A 26 10.35 -16.85 -8.34
N ASP A 27 10.99 -17.77 -9.06
CA ASP A 27 12.45 -17.87 -9.14
C ASP A 27 13.11 -16.90 -10.13
N SER A 28 12.32 -16.24 -11.00
CA SER A 28 12.85 -15.50 -12.14
C SER A 28 12.01 -14.29 -12.57
N ASP A 29 10.80 -14.17 -12.06
CA ASP A 29 9.91 -13.04 -12.30
C ASP A 29 9.79 -12.15 -11.06
N ARG A 30 9.46 -10.88 -11.30
CA ARG A 30 9.12 -9.87 -10.30
C ARG A 30 7.73 -9.34 -10.57
N LEU A 31 6.98 -9.10 -9.51
CA LEU A 31 5.62 -8.60 -9.57
C LEU A 31 5.49 -7.38 -8.67
N PHE A 32 4.98 -6.29 -9.23
CA PHE A 32 4.72 -5.04 -8.54
C PHE A 32 3.22 -4.82 -8.43
N PHE A 33 2.71 -4.66 -7.20
CA PHE A 33 1.32 -4.31 -6.92
C PHE A 33 1.22 -2.79 -6.75
N LEU A 34 0.29 -2.15 -7.46
CA LEU A 34 0.11 -0.69 -7.45
C LEU A 34 -0.80 -0.19 -6.32
N GLY A 35 -0.80 -0.88 -5.17
CA GLY A 35 -1.67 -0.59 -4.03
C GLY A 35 -3.06 -1.21 -4.13
N ASP A 36 -3.87 -0.92 -3.12
CA ASP A 36 -5.24 -1.41 -2.94
C ASP A 36 -5.31 -2.94 -3.09
N VAL A 37 -4.45 -3.63 -2.34
CA VAL A 37 -4.39 -5.10 -2.34
C VAL A 37 -5.44 -5.71 -1.42
N VAL A 38 -5.88 -4.95 -0.41
CA VAL A 38 -6.93 -5.32 0.55
C VAL A 38 -8.26 -4.62 0.25
N ASN A 39 -9.30 -5.02 0.99
CA ASN A 39 -10.66 -4.46 0.96
C ASN A 39 -11.48 -4.84 -0.29
N ARG A 40 -12.80 -4.59 -0.26
CA ARG A 40 -13.84 -4.99 -1.25
C ARG A 40 -14.04 -6.48 -1.43
N GLY A 41 -12.98 -7.24 -1.71
CA GLY A 41 -13.00 -8.70 -1.82
C GLY A 41 -12.88 -9.39 -0.46
N ASN A 42 -13.33 -10.64 -0.39
CA ASN A 42 -13.44 -11.38 0.87
C ASN A 42 -12.16 -12.15 1.27
N ASN A 43 -11.06 -11.99 0.53
CA ASN A 43 -9.81 -12.72 0.75
C ASN A 43 -8.62 -11.75 0.88
N SER A 44 -8.80 -10.68 1.66
CA SER A 44 -7.76 -9.67 1.88
C SER A 44 -6.54 -10.28 2.58
N LEU A 45 -6.77 -11.13 3.58
CA LEU A 45 -5.72 -11.80 4.32
C LEU A 45 -4.86 -12.71 3.44
N GLU A 46 -5.46 -13.49 2.54
CA GLU A 46 -4.72 -14.38 1.64
C GLU A 46 -3.89 -13.60 0.62
N VAL A 47 -4.41 -12.48 0.09
CA VAL A 47 -3.64 -11.60 -0.79
C VAL A 47 -2.43 -11.04 -0.05
N LEU A 48 -2.63 -10.45 1.14
CA LEU A 48 -1.54 -9.82 1.87
C LEU A 48 -0.48 -10.84 2.32
N ARG A 49 -0.90 -12.05 2.75
CA ARG A 49 0.03 -13.14 3.06
C ARG A 49 0.82 -13.61 1.85
N LEU A 50 0.18 -13.75 0.68
CA LEU A 50 0.88 -14.14 -0.54
C LEU A 50 2.00 -13.14 -0.86
N ILE A 51 1.71 -11.84 -0.81
CA ILE A 51 2.69 -10.79 -1.07
C ILE A 51 3.79 -10.83 -0.02
N HIS A 52 3.44 -10.85 1.26
CA HIS A 52 4.40 -10.86 2.37
C HIS A 52 5.34 -12.08 2.33
N SER A 53 4.81 -13.28 2.09
CA SER A 53 5.61 -14.52 2.02
C SER A 53 6.55 -14.58 0.81
N ASN A 54 6.32 -13.76 -0.22
CA ASN A 54 7.14 -13.71 -1.43
C ASN A 54 7.75 -12.32 -1.66
N LYS A 55 7.97 -11.56 -0.59
CA LYS A 55 8.34 -10.13 -0.63
C LYS A 55 9.65 -9.80 -1.37
N ASP A 56 10.49 -10.80 -1.62
CA ASP A 56 11.72 -10.65 -2.43
C ASP A 56 11.41 -10.52 -3.94
N ASN A 57 10.30 -11.12 -4.39
CA ASN A 57 9.85 -11.11 -5.78
C ASN A 57 8.51 -10.39 -5.99
N MET A 58 7.76 -10.15 -4.91
CA MET A 58 6.47 -9.46 -4.90
C MET A 58 6.59 -8.18 -4.09
N GLN A 59 6.67 -7.05 -4.78
CA GLN A 59 6.76 -5.73 -4.16
C GLN A 59 5.46 -4.97 -4.33
N MET A 60 5.17 -4.03 -3.44
CA MET A 60 3.96 -3.21 -3.53
C MET A 60 4.23 -1.77 -3.12
N VAL A 61 3.45 -0.86 -3.69
CA VAL A 61 3.23 0.47 -3.08
C VAL A 61 1.94 0.45 -2.27
N ILE A 62 1.82 1.35 -1.29
CA ILE A 62 0.60 1.50 -0.47
C ILE A 62 -0.47 2.27 -1.24
N GLY A 63 -1.69 1.72 -1.29
CA GLY A 63 -2.89 2.40 -1.78
C GLY A 63 -3.78 2.98 -0.68
N ASN A 64 -4.88 3.64 -1.05
CA ASN A 64 -5.79 4.26 -0.08
C ASN A 64 -6.52 3.23 0.81
N HIS A 65 -6.85 2.05 0.29
CA HIS A 65 -7.50 1.00 1.07
C HIS A 65 -6.51 0.31 2.01
N ASP A 66 -5.24 0.23 1.62
CA ASP A 66 -4.17 -0.27 2.48
C ASP A 66 -3.90 0.71 3.65
N PHE A 67 -3.87 2.02 3.37
CA PHE A 67 -3.85 3.06 4.41
C PHE A 67 -5.06 2.97 5.34
N HIS A 68 -6.26 2.74 4.78
CA HIS A 68 -7.47 2.64 5.58
C HIS A 68 -7.39 1.47 6.57
N LEU A 69 -6.85 0.32 6.14
CA LEU A 69 -6.59 -0.81 7.04
C LEU A 69 -5.64 -0.41 8.17
N LEU A 70 -4.52 0.26 7.88
CA LEU A 70 -3.57 0.72 8.90
C LEU A 70 -4.23 1.67 9.90
N VAL A 71 -5.03 2.63 9.42
CA VAL A 71 -5.77 3.55 10.27
C VAL A 71 -6.71 2.79 11.20
N CYS A 72 -7.49 1.86 10.65
CA CYS A 72 -8.44 1.09 11.45
C CYS A 72 -7.77 0.13 12.44
N ALA A 73 -6.54 -0.30 12.17
CA ALA A 73 -5.80 -1.20 13.02
C ALA A 73 -5.04 -0.48 14.16
N LEU A 74 -4.60 0.76 13.91
CA LEU A 74 -3.64 1.46 14.78
C LEU A 74 -4.23 2.70 15.46
N THR A 75 -5.44 3.13 15.10
CA THR A 75 -6.11 4.32 15.68
C THR A 75 -7.46 3.96 16.28
N GLU A 76 -8.16 4.94 16.85
CA GLU A 76 -9.51 4.77 17.39
C GLU A 76 -10.60 4.56 16.31
N ARG A 77 -10.25 4.74 15.03
CA ARG A 77 -11.20 4.60 13.93
C ARG A 77 -11.57 3.14 13.72
N SER A 78 -12.86 2.83 13.71
CA SER A 78 -13.34 1.47 13.42
C SER A 78 -13.59 1.25 11.92
N PRO A 79 -13.44 0.00 11.42
CA PRO A 79 -13.88 -0.39 10.08
C PRO A 79 -15.38 -0.13 9.89
N ASN A 80 -15.77 0.22 8.67
CA ASN A 80 -17.16 0.39 8.27
C ASN A 80 -17.75 -0.93 7.75
N LYS A 81 -19.09 -1.00 7.59
CA LYS A 81 -19.79 -2.23 7.16
C LYS A 81 -19.41 -2.75 5.77
N LYS A 82 -18.83 -1.92 4.91
CA LYS A 82 -18.39 -2.28 3.56
C LYS A 82 -16.95 -2.76 3.53
N ASP A 83 -16.22 -2.64 4.64
CA ASP A 83 -14.85 -3.09 4.71
C ASP A 83 -14.76 -4.61 4.87
N THR A 84 -13.85 -5.23 4.14
CA THR A 84 -13.73 -6.70 4.06
C THR A 84 -12.34 -7.21 4.48
N PHE A 85 -11.65 -6.46 5.33
CA PHE A 85 -10.32 -6.81 5.87
C PHE A 85 -10.35 -7.22 7.36
N GLN A 86 -11.52 -7.59 7.88
CA GLN A 86 -11.67 -8.05 9.27
C GLN A 86 -10.91 -9.36 9.54
N ASP A 87 -10.73 -10.17 8.50
CA ASP A 87 -9.87 -11.35 8.50
C ASP A 87 -8.43 -11.01 8.90
N ILE A 88 -7.86 -9.93 8.38
CA ILE A 88 -6.54 -9.42 8.79
C ILE A 88 -6.54 -8.95 10.24
N LEU A 89 -7.56 -8.17 10.64
CA LEU A 89 -7.63 -7.59 12.00
C LEU A 89 -7.80 -8.63 13.12
N THR A 90 -8.22 -9.85 12.79
CA THR A 90 -8.37 -10.97 13.73
C THR A 90 -7.31 -12.06 13.54
N ALA A 91 -6.44 -11.93 12.55
CA ALA A 91 -5.42 -12.92 12.25
C ALA A 91 -4.37 -13.02 13.37
N SER A 92 -3.86 -14.22 13.61
CA SER A 92 -2.80 -14.45 14.61
C SER A 92 -1.49 -13.76 14.25
N ASP A 93 -1.22 -13.58 12.96
CA ASP A 93 -0.05 -12.90 12.39
C ASP A 93 -0.34 -11.43 12.02
N LYS A 94 -1.44 -10.85 12.52
CA LYS A 94 -1.85 -9.47 12.25
C LYS A 94 -0.69 -8.48 12.40
N SER A 95 0.00 -8.50 13.54
CA SER A 95 1.08 -7.54 13.81
C SER A 95 2.16 -7.60 12.73
N THR A 96 2.62 -8.81 12.38
CA THR A 96 3.60 -9.01 11.29
C THR A 96 3.13 -8.42 9.96
N LEU A 97 1.85 -8.60 9.62
CA LEU A 97 1.30 -8.09 8.36
C LEU A 97 1.13 -6.56 8.37
N LEU A 98 0.75 -5.98 9.50
CA LEU A 98 0.64 -4.52 9.65
C LEU A 98 2.02 -3.86 9.65
N ASP A 99 2.99 -4.43 10.36
CA ASP A 99 4.38 -3.97 10.37
C ASP A 99 4.97 -4.00 8.95
N TYR A 100 4.70 -5.07 8.20
CA TYR A 100 5.08 -5.15 6.79
C TYR A 100 4.48 -4.02 5.94
N LEU A 101 3.19 -3.70 6.15
CA LEU A 101 2.52 -2.60 5.45
C LEU A 101 3.10 -1.23 5.81
N LEU A 102 3.43 -0.97 7.08
CA LEU A 102 4.05 0.28 7.51
C LEU A 102 5.41 0.53 6.85
N GLU A 103 6.12 -0.54 6.47
CA GLU A 103 7.39 -0.47 5.76
C GLU A 103 7.27 -0.37 4.24
N ARG A 104 6.07 -0.46 3.66
CA ARG A 104 5.91 -0.42 2.20
C ARG A 104 6.05 1.01 1.68
N PRO A 105 6.72 1.20 0.53
CA PRO A 105 6.90 2.53 -0.04
C PRO A 105 5.58 3.09 -0.60
N LEU A 106 5.51 4.41 -0.73
CA LEU A 106 4.45 5.07 -1.49
C LEU A 106 4.78 5.14 -2.99
N ALA A 107 6.07 5.12 -3.32
CA ALA A 107 6.56 5.17 -4.69
C ALA A 107 7.75 4.24 -4.91
N ILE A 108 7.75 3.50 -6.02
CA ILE A 108 8.90 2.69 -6.45
C ILE A 108 9.36 3.21 -7.81
N LYS A 109 10.63 3.62 -7.91
CA LYS A 109 11.28 3.86 -9.19
C LYS A 109 11.89 2.56 -9.69
N HIS A 110 11.42 2.07 -10.83
CA HIS A 110 11.88 0.82 -11.44
C HIS A 110 12.24 1.08 -12.91
N ASP A 111 13.54 1.01 -13.23
CA ASP A 111 14.08 1.40 -14.54
C ASP A 111 13.57 2.77 -15.01
N ASN A 112 12.80 2.80 -16.10
CA ASN A 112 12.21 4.01 -16.70
C ASN A 112 10.76 4.25 -16.25
N ALA A 113 10.27 3.50 -15.27
CA ALA A 113 8.91 3.62 -14.73
C ALA A 113 8.92 4.13 -13.29
N LEU A 114 7.89 4.91 -12.97
CA LEU A 114 7.56 5.30 -11.60
C LEU A 114 6.23 4.63 -11.24
N LEU A 115 6.25 3.77 -10.23
CA LEU A 115 5.09 3.05 -9.74
C LEU A 115 4.53 3.79 -8.54
N VAL A 116 3.28 4.22 -8.65
CA VAL A 116 2.50 4.95 -7.64
C VAL A 116 1.05 4.52 -7.74
N HIS A 117 0.28 4.67 -6.66
CA HIS A 117 -1.12 4.28 -6.63
C HIS A 117 -2.04 5.26 -7.39
N ALA A 118 -2.04 6.54 -6.99
CA ALA A 118 -2.98 7.55 -7.51
C ALA A 118 -2.38 8.49 -8.59
N GLY A 119 -1.12 8.28 -8.99
CA GLY A 119 -0.38 9.16 -9.90
C GLY A 119 0.48 10.20 -9.17
N ALA A 120 1.15 11.05 -9.95
CA ALA A 120 1.98 12.14 -9.45
C ALA A 120 1.32 13.50 -9.77
N PRO A 121 1.38 14.49 -8.86
CA PRO A 121 1.00 15.86 -9.19
C PRO A 121 1.78 16.36 -10.43
N PRO A 122 1.13 17.07 -11.38
CA PRO A 122 1.80 17.49 -12.62
C PRO A 122 2.96 18.46 -12.38
N GLN A 123 2.97 19.17 -11.26
CA GLN A 123 4.06 20.06 -10.86
C GLN A 123 5.28 19.34 -10.26
N TRP A 124 5.16 18.04 -9.96
CA TRP A 124 6.24 17.25 -9.35
C TRP A 124 7.04 16.52 -10.42
N ASN A 125 8.36 16.64 -10.34
CA ASN A 125 9.27 15.73 -11.02
C ASN A 125 9.40 14.41 -10.22
N ILE A 126 10.10 13.42 -10.80
CA ILE A 126 10.26 12.10 -10.17
C ILE A 126 10.95 12.19 -8.79
N ASN A 127 11.93 13.08 -8.63
CA ASN A 127 12.61 13.25 -7.34
C ASN A 127 11.67 13.86 -6.31
N ASP A 128 10.84 14.84 -6.67
CA ASP A 128 9.86 15.43 -5.76
C ASP A 128 8.90 14.34 -5.22
N VAL A 129 8.43 13.43 -6.09
CA VAL A 129 7.59 12.30 -5.68
C VAL A 129 8.33 11.41 -4.69
N LEU A 130 9.57 11.03 -4.99
CA LEU A 130 10.36 10.13 -4.15
C LEU A 130 10.73 10.75 -2.79
N GLU A 131 11.07 12.04 -2.76
CA GLU A 131 11.42 12.75 -1.53
C GLU A 131 10.21 12.94 -0.63
N ASN A 132 9.08 13.40 -1.17
CA ASN A 132 7.84 13.54 -0.40
C ASN A 132 7.30 12.18 0.07
N SER A 133 7.43 11.12 -0.74
CA SER A 133 7.08 9.75 -0.34
C SER A 133 7.88 9.32 0.89
N LYS A 134 9.19 9.59 0.91
CA LYS A 134 10.06 9.25 2.07
C LYS A 134 9.69 9.97 3.36
N LEU A 135 9.17 11.20 3.28
CA LEU A 135 8.69 11.93 4.46
C LEU A 135 7.50 11.22 5.11
N VAL A 136 6.55 10.76 4.29
CA VAL A 136 5.40 9.96 4.75
C VAL A 136 5.86 8.61 5.27
N GLU A 137 6.70 7.89 4.52
CA GLU A 137 7.25 6.59 4.92
C GLU A 137 7.98 6.66 6.28
N LYS A 138 8.78 7.70 6.51
CA LYS A 138 9.47 7.92 7.79
C LYS A 138 8.48 8.10 8.95
N SER A 139 7.35 8.77 8.69
CA SER A 139 6.31 8.99 9.69
C SER A 139 5.59 7.68 10.02
N LEU A 140 5.30 6.85 9.01
CA LEU A 140 4.72 5.51 9.15
C LEU A 140 5.62 4.52 9.89
N GLN A 141 6.94 4.65 9.74
CA GLN A 141 7.93 3.76 10.37
C GLN A 141 8.37 4.23 11.78
N SER A 142 7.76 5.31 12.29
CA SER A 142 8.08 5.87 13.61
C SER A 142 7.17 5.34 14.71
N SER A 143 7.53 5.57 15.97
CA SER A 143 6.62 5.33 17.12
C SER A 143 5.34 6.16 17.07
N GLU A 144 5.35 7.27 16.32
CA GLU A 144 4.24 8.20 16.19
C GLU A 144 3.30 7.87 15.03
N ALA A 145 3.49 6.73 14.36
CA ALA A 145 2.66 6.31 13.23
C ALA A 145 1.14 6.35 13.54
N PRO A 146 0.64 5.90 14.72
CA PRO A 146 -0.77 6.06 15.07
C PRO A 146 -1.26 7.51 15.07
N ILE A 147 -0.44 8.44 15.58
CA ILE A 147 -0.77 9.87 15.63
C ILE A 147 -0.79 10.44 14.21
N PHE A 148 0.22 10.12 13.41
CA PHE A 148 0.27 10.53 12.00
C PHE A 148 -0.95 10.03 11.21
N LEU A 149 -1.28 8.74 11.31
CA LEU A 149 -2.44 8.12 10.66
C LEU A 149 -3.77 8.73 11.10
N SER A 150 -3.88 9.18 12.36
CA SER A 150 -5.09 9.83 12.86
C SER A 150 -5.37 11.19 12.21
N LYS A 151 -4.32 11.88 11.76
CA LYS A 151 -4.39 13.21 11.13
C LYS A 151 -4.56 13.16 9.61
N MET A 152 -4.27 12.03 8.96
CA MET A 152 -4.28 11.88 7.50
C MET A 152 -5.64 12.09 6.82
N TYR A 153 -6.76 12.03 7.55
CA TYR A 153 -8.08 12.27 6.99
C TYR A 153 -8.40 13.77 6.91
N GLY A 154 -7.71 14.46 6.01
CA GLY A 154 -7.97 15.83 5.59
C GLY A 154 -8.17 15.91 4.08
N ASN A 155 -8.92 16.92 3.62
CA ASN A 155 -9.07 17.23 2.19
C ASN A 155 -8.40 18.57 1.81
N SER A 156 -7.69 19.18 2.77
CA SER A 156 -6.93 20.41 2.61
C SER A 156 -5.47 20.10 2.98
N PRO A 157 -4.49 20.78 2.38
CA PRO A 157 -4.59 21.79 1.31
C PRO A 157 -4.91 21.17 -0.06
N HIS A 158 -5.45 21.99 -0.99
CA HIS A 158 -5.78 21.56 -2.35
C HIS A 158 -4.64 21.72 -3.36
N THR A 159 -3.57 22.45 -3.00
CA THR A 159 -2.50 22.81 -3.93
C THR A 159 -1.16 22.80 -3.23
N TRP A 160 -0.22 22.05 -3.79
CA TRP A 160 1.16 22.00 -3.30
C TRP A 160 1.89 23.32 -3.52
N HIS A 161 2.68 23.72 -2.54
CA HIS A 161 3.67 24.78 -2.61
C HIS A 161 4.81 24.48 -1.64
N GLU A 162 6.02 24.99 -1.91
CA GLU A 162 7.24 24.66 -1.17
C GLU A 162 7.20 24.99 0.33
N ASN A 163 6.30 25.89 0.75
CA ASN A 163 6.15 26.33 2.14
C ASN A 163 5.10 25.56 2.95
N LEU A 164 4.51 24.50 2.39
CA LEU A 164 3.60 23.64 3.15
C LEU A 164 4.35 22.97 4.31
N SER A 165 3.76 23.01 5.51
CA SER A 165 4.28 22.25 6.63
C SER A 165 3.89 20.77 6.55
N ASN A 166 4.62 19.89 7.24
CA ASN A 166 4.27 18.47 7.31
C ASN A 166 2.94 18.20 8.06
N GLU A 167 2.35 19.22 8.69
CA GLU A 167 1.07 19.14 9.40
C GLU A 167 -0.12 19.62 8.55
N GLU A 168 0.16 20.24 7.40
CA GLU A 168 -0.83 20.71 6.42
C GLU A 168 -0.93 19.71 5.27
#